data_AF-T2IUE8-F1
#
_entry.id   AF-T2IUE8-F1
#
_cell.length_a   1.000
_cell.length_b   1.000
_cell.length_c   1.000
_cell.angle_alpha   90.00
_cell.angle_beta   90.00
_cell.angle_gamma   90.00
#
_symmetry.space_group_name_H-M   'P 1'
#
loop_
_entity.id
_entity.type
_entity.pdbx_description
1 polymer ?
#
loop_
_entity_poly.entity_id
_entity_poly.type
_entity_poly.pdbx_seq_one_letter_code
_entity_poly.pdbx_strand_id
1 'polypeptide(L)'
;MSPIGSEDDGAPPQVEIVPEPRLRRQVWLRTGSGQRLAYATSWWDANHVDEYLQNRSLPIWDSLSRLHTELYRDIQGIYYGHSPVLEQAFQEKGPFWGRHYLFWHDRKPLTLIYEVFSPYLRKYLGPIC
;
A
#
# COMPACT_ATOMS: atom_id res chain seq x y z
N MET A 1 9.03 4.91 8.55
CA MET A 1 9.40 3.73 7.73
C MET A 1 10.38 2.94 8.55
N SER A 2 10.31 1.61 8.48
CA SER A 2 11.17 0.70 9.25
C SER A 2 12.11 -0.02 8.28
N PRO A 3 13.42 -0.07 8.56
CA PRO A 3 14.34 -0.88 7.76
C PRO A 3 14.05 -2.36 7.98
N ILE A 4 14.02 -3.14 6.90
CA ILE A 4 13.82 -4.60 6.93
C ILE A 4 14.96 -5.36 6.25
N GLY A 5 15.92 -4.66 5.63
CA GLY A 5 17.08 -5.28 4.99
C GLY A 5 16.65 -6.18 3.83
N SER A 6 17.03 -7.45 3.88
CA SER A 6 16.70 -8.47 2.89
C SER A 6 15.46 -9.30 3.25
N GLU A 7 14.83 -9.04 4.40
CA GLU A 7 13.61 -9.75 4.79
C GLU A 7 12.42 -9.30 3.94
N ASP A 8 11.44 -10.20 3.76
CA ASP A 8 10.17 -9.90 3.11
C ASP A 8 9.18 -9.19 4.07
N ASP A 9 9.29 -9.46 5.37
CA ASP A 9 8.47 -8.88 6.44
C ASP A 9 6.96 -9.02 6.15
N GLY A 10 6.58 -10.21 5.68
CA GLY A 10 5.20 -10.57 5.33
C GLY A 10 4.69 -9.96 4.03
N ALA A 11 5.59 -9.49 3.15
CA ALA A 11 5.22 -9.04 1.82
C ALA A 11 4.75 -10.20 0.91
N PRO A 12 3.93 -9.90 -0.12
CA PRO A 12 3.75 -10.81 -1.24
C PRO A 12 5.09 -11.20 -1.90
N PRO A 13 5.21 -12.39 -2.52
CA PRO A 13 6.45 -12.86 -3.15
C PRO A 13 7.06 -11.89 -4.17
N GLN A 14 6.23 -11.08 -4.82
CA GLN A 14 6.64 -10.05 -5.78
C GLN A 14 7.55 -8.97 -5.17
N VAL A 15 7.75 -8.95 -3.84
CA VAL A 15 8.72 -8.06 -3.18
C VAL A 15 10.16 -8.33 -3.63
N GLU A 16 10.46 -9.54 -4.08
CA GLU A 16 11.78 -9.91 -4.62
C GLU A 16 12.20 -9.05 -5.82
N ILE A 17 11.22 -8.50 -6.54
CA ILE A 17 11.45 -7.59 -7.66
C ILE A 17 11.94 -6.21 -7.18
N VAL A 18 11.64 -5.82 -5.93
CA VAL A 18 12.13 -4.57 -5.33
C VAL A 18 13.55 -4.78 -4.79
N PRO A 19 14.53 -3.92 -5.18
CA PRO A 19 15.91 -4.05 -4.74
C PRO A 19 16.12 -3.95 -3.22
N GLU A 20 17.23 -4.51 -2.76
CA GLU A 20 17.68 -4.49 -1.36
C GLU A 20 18.78 -3.44 -1.12
N PRO A 21 18.92 -2.94 0.12
CA PRO A 21 18.09 -3.23 1.29
C PRO A 21 16.72 -2.52 1.21
N ARG A 22 15.70 -3.08 1.85
CA ARG A 22 14.33 -2.57 1.78
C ARG A 22 13.91 -1.78 3.02
N LEU A 23 12.99 -0.84 2.82
CA LEU A 23 12.22 -0.18 3.89
C LEU A 23 10.74 -0.52 3.79
N ARG A 24 10.11 -0.79 4.92
CA ARG A 24 8.66 -0.93 5.05
C ARG A 24 8.01 0.37 5.53
N ARG A 25 6.92 0.77 4.88
CA ARG A 25 6.01 1.82 5.36
C ARG A 25 4.62 1.25 5.55
N GLN A 26 4.05 1.41 6.73
CA GLN A 26 2.67 1.06 7.05
C GLN A 26 1.88 2.32 7.36
N VAL A 27 0.68 2.45 6.81
CA VAL A 27 -0.19 3.62 7.01
C VAL A 27 -1.66 3.21 7.09
N TRP A 28 -2.44 4.04 7.78
CA TRP A 28 -3.89 4.02 7.73
C TRP A 28 -4.38 5.18 6.87
N LEU A 29 -5.16 4.88 5.84
CA LEU A 29 -5.89 5.88 5.07
C LEU A 29 -7.17 6.23 5.82
N ARG A 30 -7.34 7.52 6.14
CA ARG A 30 -8.44 8.01 6.97
C ARG A 30 -9.15 9.18 6.31
N THR A 31 -10.43 9.32 6.59
CA THR A 31 -11.16 10.57 6.33
C THR A 31 -10.72 11.67 7.29
N GLY A 32 -11.11 12.92 7.02
CA GLY A 32 -10.87 14.04 7.94
C GLY A 32 -11.51 13.86 9.32
N SER A 33 -12.57 13.05 9.46
CA SER A 33 -13.16 12.70 10.75
C SER A 33 -12.45 11.55 11.47
N GLY A 34 -11.39 10.98 10.90
CA GLY A 34 -10.57 9.93 11.49
C GLY A 34 -11.00 8.50 11.17
N GLN A 35 -12.13 8.30 10.46
CA GLN A 35 -12.60 6.99 10.01
C GLN A 35 -11.55 6.31 9.12
N ARG A 36 -11.14 5.09 9.47
CA ARG A 36 -10.21 4.28 8.67
C ARG A 36 -10.94 3.67 7.48
N LEU A 37 -10.42 3.94 6.29
CA LEU A 37 -10.95 3.45 5.02
C LEU A 37 -10.10 2.34 4.42
N ALA A 38 -8.80 2.38 4.64
CA ALA A 38 -7.89 1.34 4.19
C ALA A 38 -6.62 1.28 5.05
N TYR A 39 -6.01 0.10 5.03
CA TYR A 39 -4.66 -0.15 5.51
C TYR A 39 -3.75 -0.34 4.30
N ALA A 40 -2.56 0.22 4.34
CA ALA A 40 -1.58 0.00 3.29
C ALA A 40 -0.19 -0.27 3.87
N THR A 41 0.47 -1.29 3.36
CA THR A 41 1.90 -1.55 3.53
C THR A 41 2.60 -1.34 2.20
N SER A 42 3.79 -0.76 2.21
CA SER A 42 4.63 -0.65 1.03
C SER A 42 6.08 -0.96 1.34
N TRP A 43 6.77 -1.52 0.37
CA TRP A 43 8.17 -1.94 0.44
C TRP A 43 8.97 -1.21 -0.63
N TRP A 44 10.05 -0.55 -0.22
CA TRP A 44 10.82 0.39 -1.04
C TRP A 44 12.29 0.01 -1.02
N ASP A 45 12.99 0.24 -2.12
CA ASP A 45 14.46 0.25 -2.14
C ASP A 45 14.97 1.40 -1.27
N ALA A 46 15.67 1.07 -0.18
CA ALA A 46 16.18 2.03 0.78
C ALA A 46 17.22 2.99 0.19
N ASN A 47 17.90 2.58 -0.89
CA ASN A 47 18.93 3.43 -1.51
C ASN A 47 18.32 4.58 -2.30
N HIS A 48 17.14 4.38 -2.89
CA HIS A 48 16.51 5.36 -3.79
C HIS A 48 15.22 5.97 -3.25
N VAL A 49 14.67 5.46 -2.14
CA VAL A 49 13.38 5.92 -1.57
C VAL A 49 13.30 7.44 -1.36
N ASP A 50 14.40 8.09 -0.97
CA ASP A 50 14.41 9.53 -0.66
C ASP A 50 14.35 10.42 -1.91
N GLU A 51 14.70 9.88 -3.08
CA GLU A 51 14.51 10.56 -4.37
C GLU A 51 13.01 10.75 -4.66
N TYR A 52 12.18 9.78 -4.24
CA TYR A 52 10.75 9.74 -4.52
C TYR A 52 9.87 10.22 -3.37
N LEU A 53 10.30 10.03 -2.12
CA LEU A 53 9.56 10.37 -0.91
C LEU A 53 10.27 11.45 -0.09
N GLN A 54 10.61 12.56 -0.74
CA GLN A 54 11.23 13.72 -0.09
C GLN A 54 10.46 14.18 1.15
N ASN A 55 9.13 14.14 1.11
CA ASN A 55 8.27 14.31 2.27
C ASN A 55 7.50 13.02 2.56
N ARG A 56 8.01 12.26 3.53
CA ARG A 56 7.46 10.96 3.95
C ARG A 56 6.09 11.07 4.63
N SER A 57 5.64 12.28 4.96
CA SER A 57 4.30 12.53 5.51
C SER A 57 3.22 12.69 4.44
N LEU A 58 3.62 12.94 3.18
CA LEU A 58 2.66 13.06 2.08
C LEU A 58 2.17 11.68 1.61
N PRO A 59 0.97 11.63 1.01
CA PRO A 59 0.52 10.48 0.22
C PRO A 59 1.54 10.15 -0.88
N ILE A 60 1.75 8.86 -1.13
CA ILE A 60 2.72 8.38 -2.14
C ILE A 60 2.44 9.02 -3.51
N TRP A 61 1.18 9.11 -3.91
CA TRP A 61 0.79 9.70 -5.19
C TRP A 61 1.10 11.20 -5.29
N ASP A 62 0.98 11.94 -4.20
CA ASP A 62 1.28 13.38 -4.20
C ASP A 62 2.77 13.64 -4.37
N SER A 63 3.61 12.78 -3.77
CA SER A 63 5.07 12.86 -3.96
C SER A 63 5.47 12.46 -5.38
N LEU A 64 4.89 11.38 -5.92
CA LEU A 64 5.25 10.89 -7.25
C LEU A 64 4.70 11.76 -8.39
N SER A 65 3.48 12.27 -8.28
CA SER A 65 2.88 13.12 -9.34
C SER A 65 3.61 14.45 -9.53
N ARG A 66 4.22 15.00 -8.48
CA ARG A 66 5.07 16.20 -8.54
C ARG A 66 6.35 16.01 -9.34
N LEU A 67 6.81 14.76 -9.46
CA LEU A 67 8.02 14.43 -10.21
C LEU A 67 7.75 14.25 -11.72
N HIS A 68 6.51 14.52 -12.21
CA HIS A 68 6.09 14.30 -13.61
C HIS A 68 6.46 12.91 -14.15
N THR A 69 6.53 11.93 -13.27
CA THR A 69 7.01 10.60 -13.61
C THR A 69 5.91 9.80 -14.29
N GLU A 70 6.25 9.15 -15.40
CA GLU A 70 5.41 8.06 -15.91
C GLU A 70 5.39 6.97 -14.85
N LEU A 71 4.19 6.71 -14.33
CA LEU A 71 3.95 5.76 -13.27
C LEU A 71 3.05 4.68 -13.81
N TYR A 72 3.61 3.49 -13.98
CA TYR A 72 2.82 2.32 -14.35
C TYR A 72 2.49 1.52 -13.09
N ARG A 73 1.21 1.23 -12.90
CA ARG A 73 0.72 0.37 -11.82
C ARG A 73 0.39 -0.99 -12.40
N ASP A 74 1.08 -2.00 -11.89
CA ASP A 74 0.93 -3.38 -12.31
C ASP A 74 0.24 -4.17 -11.20
N ILE A 75 -1.06 -4.43 -11.33
CA ILE A 75 -1.85 -5.15 -10.33
C ILE A 75 -1.56 -6.64 -10.44
N GLN A 76 -0.94 -7.19 -9.39
CA GLN A 76 -0.38 -8.54 -9.38
C GLN A 76 -1.23 -9.53 -8.57
N GLY A 77 -2.08 -9.04 -7.66
CA GLY A 77 -2.98 -9.90 -6.92
C GLY A 77 -4.15 -9.19 -6.27
N ILE A 78 -5.26 -9.92 -6.15
CA ILE A 78 -6.48 -9.52 -5.44
C ILE A 78 -6.75 -10.59 -4.38
N TYR A 79 -7.16 -10.16 -3.19
CA TYR A 79 -7.40 -11.00 -2.04
C TYR A 79 -8.81 -10.79 -1.50
N TYR A 80 -9.38 -11.87 -1.00
CA TYR A 80 -10.63 -11.87 -0.27
C TYR A 80 -10.47 -12.77 0.94
N GLY A 81 -10.71 -12.23 2.15
CA GLY A 81 -10.49 -13.01 3.36
C GLY A 81 -10.92 -12.31 4.63
N HIS A 82 -10.60 -12.94 5.76
CA HIS A 82 -10.95 -12.48 7.11
C HIS A 82 -9.68 -12.31 7.95
N SER A 83 -9.69 -11.33 8.85
CA SER A 83 -8.59 -11.09 9.78
C SER A 83 -9.14 -10.42 11.04
N PRO A 84 -9.09 -11.09 12.22
CA PRO A 84 -9.58 -10.52 13.48
C PRO A 84 -8.91 -9.19 13.84
N VAL A 85 -7.62 -9.05 13.50
CA VAL A 85 -6.85 -7.82 13.73
C VAL A 85 -7.40 -6.67 12.89
N LEU A 86 -7.74 -6.93 11.63
CA LEU A 86 -8.34 -5.92 10.75
C LEU A 86 -9.79 -5.62 11.15
N GLU A 87 -10.56 -6.60 11.64
CA GLU A 87 -11.90 -6.35 12.17
C GLU A 87 -11.85 -5.39 13.36
N GLN A 88 -10.95 -5.64 14.31
CA GLN A 88 -10.74 -4.74 15.43
C GLN A 88 -10.25 -3.36 14.97
N ALA A 89 -9.33 -3.31 14.01
CA ALA A 89 -8.74 -2.07 13.55
C ALA A 89 -9.71 -1.21 12.73
N PHE A 90 -10.57 -1.81 11.90
CA PHE A 90 -11.59 -1.09 11.14
C PHE A 90 -12.89 -0.87 11.92
N GLN A 91 -13.08 -1.57 13.04
CA GLN A 91 -14.33 -1.64 13.79
C GLN A 91 -15.51 -2.14 12.94
N GLU A 92 -15.19 -3.01 11.99
CA GLU A 92 -16.12 -3.54 11.00
C GLU A 92 -15.82 -5.03 10.81
N LYS A 93 -16.86 -5.85 10.72
CA LYS A 93 -16.66 -7.27 10.40
C LYS A 93 -16.28 -7.45 8.94
N GLY A 94 -15.42 -8.42 8.68
CA GLY A 94 -15.07 -8.82 7.32
C GLY A 94 -16.29 -9.32 6.53
N PRO A 95 -16.09 -9.81 5.30
CA PRO A 95 -14.80 -10.03 4.64
C PRO A 95 -14.11 -8.71 4.24
N PHE A 96 -12.78 -8.80 4.06
CA PHE A 96 -11.95 -7.73 3.53
C PHE A 96 -11.52 -8.05 2.12
N TRP A 97 -11.53 -7.03 1.27
CA TRP A 97 -10.85 -7.05 -0.01
C TRP A 97 -9.48 -6.43 0.15
N GLY A 98 -8.48 -7.09 -0.42
CA GLY A 98 -7.13 -6.55 -0.51
C GLY A 98 -6.60 -6.68 -1.92
N ARG A 99 -5.51 -5.97 -2.20
CA ARG A 99 -4.77 -6.12 -3.44
C ARG A 99 -3.30 -5.82 -3.22
N HIS A 100 -2.46 -6.33 -4.09
CA HIS A 100 -1.11 -5.81 -4.21
C HIS A 100 -0.75 -5.51 -5.66
N TYR A 101 0.19 -4.59 -5.81
CA TYR A 101 0.65 -4.14 -7.11
C TYR A 101 2.07 -3.60 -7.01
N LEU A 102 2.79 -3.69 -8.13
CA LEU A 102 4.08 -3.05 -8.30
C LEU A 102 3.88 -1.68 -8.93
N PHE A 103 4.58 -0.70 -8.40
CA PHE A 103 4.80 0.56 -9.06
C PHE A 103 6.10 0.49 -9.86
N TRP A 104 6.03 0.91 -11.11
CA TRP A 104 7.17 1.00 -12.01
C TRP A 104 7.42 2.46 -12.36
N HIS A 105 8.70 2.81 -12.40
CA HIS A 105 9.18 4.10 -12.89
C HIS A 105 10.41 3.86 -13.77
N ASP A 106 10.43 4.43 -14.98
CA ASP A 106 11.51 4.26 -15.95
C ASP A 106 11.91 2.78 -16.16
N ARG A 107 10.89 1.91 -16.31
CA ARG A 107 11.01 0.44 -16.44
C ARG A 107 11.70 -0.26 -15.27
N LYS A 108 11.95 0.44 -14.17
CA LYS A 108 12.49 -0.12 -12.93
C LYS A 108 11.37 -0.27 -11.89
N PRO A 109 11.38 -1.36 -11.11
CA PRO A 109 10.43 -1.55 -10.03
C PRO A 109 10.77 -0.59 -8.89
N LEU A 110 9.81 0.26 -8.57
CA LEU A 110 9.97 1.32 -7.58
C LEU A 110 9.58 0.85 -6.19
N THR A 111 8.38 0.28 -6.08
CA THR A 111 7.83 -0.19 -4.80
C THR A 111 6.75 -1.24 -5.01
N LEU A 112 6.63 -2.16 -4.06
CA LEU A 112 5.48 -3.03 -3.93
C LEU A 112 4.52 -2.41 -2.91
N ILE A 113 3.23 -2.35 -3.22
CA ILE A 113 2.20 -1.88 -2.29
C ILE A 113 1.15 -2.96 -2.11
N TYR A 114 0.82 -3.25 -0.85
CA TYR A 114 -0.29 -4.09 -0.43
C TYR A 114 -1.32 -3.23 0.30
N GLU A 115 -2.58 -3.28 -0.14
CA GLU A 115 -3.69 -2.51 0.41
C GLU A 115 -4.83 -3.43 0.84
N VAL A 116 -5.47 -3.10 1.96
CA VAL A 116 -6.71 -3.75 2.42
C VAL A 116 -7.77 -2.70 2.70
N PHE A 117 -8.99 -2.94 2.21
CA PHE A 117 -10.08 -1.98 2.22
C PHE A 117 -11.10 -2.28 3.33
N SER A 118 -11.54 -1.23 4.02
CA SER A 118 -12.56 -1.32 5.06
C SER A 118 -13.94 -1.65 4.47
N PRO A 119 -14.69 -2.59 5.07
CA PRO A 119 -16.10 -2.84 4.77
C PRO A 119 -16.98 -1.60 4.85
N TYR A 120 -16.57 -0.60 5.64
CA TYR A 120 -17.24 0.69 5.73
C TYR A 120 -17.47 1.34 4.36
N LEU A 121 -16.60 1.09 3.38
CA LEU A 121 -16.71 1.64 2.04
C LEU A 121 -17.97 1.19 1.29
N ARG A 122 -18.59 0.06 1.67
CA ARG A 122 -19.82 -0.46 1.05
C ARG A 122 -20.94 0.58 1.03
N LYS A 123 -21.02 1.44 2.03
CA LYS A 123 -22.06 2.49 2.11
C LYS A 123 -21.99 3.50 0.95
N TYR A 124 -20.83 3.62 0.29
CA TYR A 124 -20.62 4.52 -0.85
C TYR A 124 -20.86 3.85 -2.21
N LEU A 125 -20.99 2.52 -2.25
CA LEU A 125 -21.23 1.78 -3.49
C LEU A 125 -22.69 1.86 -3.97
N GLY A 126 -23.58 2.45 -3.17
CA GLY A 126 -25.03 2.43 -3.43
C GLY A 126 -25.64 1.04 -3.15
N PRO A 127 -26.92 0.83 -3.50
CA PRO A 127 -27.50 -0.51 -3.43
C PRO A 127 -26.73 -1.45 -4.35
N ILE A 128 -26.06 -2.44 -3.76
CA ILE A 128 -25.39 -3.52 -4.49
C ILE A 128 -26.49 -4.47 -4.94
N CYS A 129 -26.72 -4.54 -6.24
CA CYS A 129 -27.70 -5.43 -6.87
C CYS A 129 -27.32 -6.90 -6.72
#